data_AF-A0A1A6HVP5-F1
#
_entry.id   AF-A0A1A6HVP5-F1
#
_cell.length_a   1.000
_cell.length_b   1.000
_cell.length_c   1.000
_cell.angle_alpha   90.00
_cell.angle_beta   90.00
_cell.angle_gamma   90.00
#
_symmetry.space_group_name_H-M   'P 1'
#
loop_
_entity.id
_entity.type
_entity.pdbx_description
1 polymer ?
#
loop_
_entity_poly.entity_id
_entity_poly.type
_entity_poly.pdbx_seq_one_letter_code
_entity_poly.pdbx_strand_id
1 'polypeptide(L)'
;MCCAIWNKYFKPLCFAPKAPDTTVERALIERRLDTVRSMCHHSHKRLIACFQGQHGTDTERRHKKLPLTALAQNMQEASAQLEESLLGKMLETCGDAENQLALELSQHEVFVEKEIVDPLYGIAEVEIPNIQKQRKQLARLVLDWDSVRARWNQAHKSSGTNFQGLPSKIDTLKEEMDEAGNKVEQCKDQLAADMYNFMAKEGEYGKFFVTKSFVLTDPTPTPYCTISINKWAEKPAFGTPLEEHLKRSGREIALPIEACVMLLLETGMKEEGLFRIGAGASKLKKLKAALDCSTSHLDEFYSDPHAVAGALKSYLRELPEPLMTFNLYEEWTQVA
;
A
#
# COMPACT_ATOMS: atom_id res chain seq x y z
N MET A 1 28.98 20.58 -17.55
CA MET A 1 28.93 19.19 -18.09
C MET A 1 27.68 18.43 -17.63
N CYS A 2 27.28 18.44 -16.35
CA CYS A 2 26.08 17.73 -15.85
C CYS A 2 24.77 18.09 -16.59
N CYS A 3 24.56 19.37 -16.94
CA CYS A 3 23.33 19.84 -17.61
C CYS A 3 23.18 19.35 -19.08
N ALA A 4 24.28 18.97 -19.74
CA ALA A 4 24.28 18.49 -21.13
C ALA A 4 24.04 16.97 -21.22
N ILE A 5 24.54 16.22 -20.24
CA ILE A 5 24.28 14.77 -20.11
C ILE A 5 22.82 14.54 -19.66
N TRP A 6 22.32 15.38 -18.75
CA TRP A 6 20.92 15.44 -18.29
C TRP A 6 19.91 15.56 -19.43
N ASN A 7 20.07 16.56 -20.31
CA ASN A 7 19.13 16.80 -21.40
C ASN A 7 19.20 15.73 -22.49
N LYS A 8 20.35 15.09 -22.69
CA LYS A 8 20.59 14.18 -23.81
C LYS A 8 20.22 12.72 -23.51
N TYR A 9 20.41 12.27 -22.27
CA TYR A 9 20.23 10.85 -21.92
C TYR A 9 19.10 10.58 -20.92
N PHE A 10 18.79 11.49 -19.99
CA PHE A 10 17.87 11.19 -18.87
C PHE A 10 16.47 11.81 -19.01
N LYS A 11 16.38 13.03 -19.56
CA LYS A 11 15.09 13.71 -19.80
C LYS A 11 14.08 12.89 -20.62
N PRO A 12 14.45 12.17 -21.69
CA PRO A 12 13.48 11.41 -22.49
C PRO A 12 13.01 10.10 -21.83
N LEU A 13 13.80 9.54 -20.90
CA LEU A 13 13.48 8.29 -20.19
C LEU A 13 12.51 8.51 -19.02
N CYS A 14 12.58 9.66 -18.34
CA CYS A 14 11.68 10.03 -17.26
C CYS A 14 10.49 10.90 -17.71
N PHE A 15 10.60 11.62 -18.84
CA PHE A 15 9.60 12.60 -19.32
C PHE A 15 9.14 12.34 -20.77
N ALA A 16 8.59 11.16 -21.04
CA ALA A 16 7.84 10.90 -22.28
C ALA A 16 6.52 11.71 -22.30
N PRO A 17 6.00 12.10 -23.49
CA PRO A 17 5.12 13.24 -23.64
C PRO A 17 3.70 12.97 -23.12
N LYS A 18 3.21 13.89 -22.27
CA LYS A 18 1.80 14.15 -21.91
C LYS A 18 0.82 12.99 -22.23
N ALA A 19 0.60 12.12 -21.26
CA ALA A 19 -0.58 11.26 -21.19
C ALA A 19 -1.78 12.04 -20.55
N PRO A 20 -3.03 11.61 -20.79
CA PRO A 20 -4.19 12.49 -20.88
C PRO A 20 -4.62 13.07 -19.54
N ASP A 21 -5.23 14.26 -19.62
CA ASP A 21 -6.00 14.98 -18.61
C ASP A 21 -6.26 14.19 -17.30
N THR A 22 -5.71 14.67 -16.18
CA THR A 22 -5.79 14.09 -14.81
C THR A 22 -7.16 13.53 -14.40
N THR A 23 -8.22 14.03 -15.02
CA THR A 23 -9.60 13.55 -14.86
C THR A 23 -9.83 12.13 -15.37
N VAL A 24 -9.19 11.73 -16.47
CA VAL A 24 -9.32 10.41 -17.11
C VAL A 24 -8.58 9.33 -16.32
N GLU A 25 -7.35 9.64 -15.89
CA GLU A 25 -6.54 8.75 -15.06
C GLU A 25 -7.21 8.48 -13.70
N ARG A 26 -7.78 9.53 -13.09
CA ARG A 26 -8.58 9.40 -11.86
C ARG A 26 -9.79 8.50 -12.04
N ALA A 27 -10.55 8.66 -13.13
CA ALA A 27 -11.72 7.82 -13.40
C ALA A 27 -11.34 6.34 -13.63
N LEU A 28 -10.18 6.08 -14.24
CA LEU A 28 -9.65 4.74 -14.44
C LEU A 28 -9.30 4.06 -13.11
N ILE A 29 -8.60 4.77 -12.21
CA ILE A 29 -8.25 4.25 -10.89
C ILE A 29 -9.52 4.00 -10.05
N GLU A 30 -10.52 4.87 -10.13
CA GLU A 30 -11.80 4.69 -9.42
C GLU A 30 -12.54 3.45 -9.89
N ARG A 31 -12.63 3.22 -11.21
CA ARG A 31 -13.22 1.99 -11.75
C ARG A 31 -12.46 0.73 -11.32
N ARG A 32 -11.13 0.84 -11.22
CA ARG A 32 -10.27 -0.27 -10.78
C ARG A 32 -10.51 -0.59 -9.30
N LEU A 33 -10.60 0.41 -8.43
CA LEU A 33 -10.95 0.23 -7.01
C LEU A 33 -12.28 -0.51 -6.84
N ASP A 34 -13.33 -0.14 -7.57
CA ASP A 34 -14.63 -0.82 -7.49
C ASP A 34 -14.55 -2.27 -7.97
N THR A 35 -13.77 -2.52 -9.03
CA THR A 35 -13.56 -3.87 -9.57
C THR A 35 -12.82 -4.76 -8.57
N VAL A 36 -11.70 -4.27 -8.01
CA VAL A 36 -10.91 -5.00 -7.01
C VAL A 36 -11.74 -5.25 -5.75
N ARG A 37 -12.49 -4.26 -5.26
CA ARG A 37 -13.39 -4.43 -4.11
C ARG A 37 -14.39 -5.54 -4.33
N SER A 38 -15.08 -5.52 -5.46
CA SER A 38 -16.06 -6.54 -5.81
C SER A 38 -15.41 -7.92 -5.87
N MET A 39 -14.25 -8.04 -6.53
CA MET A 39 -13.51 -9.29 -6.60
C MET A 39 -13.14 -9.82 -5.21
N CYS A 40 -12.49 -9.00 -4.38
CA CYS A 40 -12.11 -9.38 -3.01
C CYS A 40 -13.32 -9.80 -2.17
N HIS A 41 -14.42 -9.06 -2.23
CA HIS A 41 -15.66 -9.38 -1.51
C HIS A 41 -16.25 -10.72 -1.94
N HIS A 42 -16.35 -10.97 -3.25
CA HIS A 42 -16.87 -12.23 -3.77
C HIS A 42 -15.95 -13.41 -3.42
N SER A 43 -14.64 -13.24 -3.59
CA SER A 43 -13.65 -14.26 -3.24
C SER A 43 -13.67 -14.60 -1.75
N HIS A 44 -13.71 -13.59 -0.88
CA HIS A 44 -13.86 -13.75 0.56
C HIS A 44 -15.10 -14.59 0.91
N LYS A 45 -16.28 -14.20 0.41
CA LYS A 45 -17.54 -14.91 0.69
C LYS A 45 -17.53 -16.36 0.20
N ARG A 46 -16.95 -16.61 -0.97
CA ARG A 46 -16.83 -17.97 -1.53
C ARG A 46 -15.81 -18.82 -0.77
N LEU A 47 -14.71 -18.23 -0.33
CA LEU A 47 -13.68 -18.90 0.47
C LEU A 47 -14.22 -19.36 1.82
N ILE A 48 -14.93 -18.48 2.54
CA ILE A 48 -15.57 -18.85 3.81
C ILE A 48 -16.55 -20.02 3.60
N ALA A 49 -17.30 -20.01 2.50
CA ALA A 49 -18.23 -21.11 2.19
C ALA A 49 -17.55 -22.45 1.86
N CYS A 50 -16.23 -22.46 1.63
CA CYS A 50 -15.46 -23.69 1.46
C CYS A 50 -14.99 -24.30 2.79
N PHE A 51 -15.03 -23.55 3.89
CA PHE A 51 -14.62 -24.06 5.20
C PHE A 51 -15.72 -24.92 5.83
N GLN A 52 -15.29 -26.01 6.46
CA GLN A 52 -16.15 -26.87 7.26
C GLN A 52 -16.28 -26.29 8.68
N GLY A 53 -15.22 -25.64 9.18
CA GLY A 53 -15.24 -24.91 10.45
C GLY A 53 -15.94 -23.55 10.38
N GLN A 54 -16.44 -23.07 11.51
CA GLN A 54 -16.96 -21.71 11.63
C GLN A 54 -15.81 -20.70 11.60
N HIS A 55 -15.92 -19.66 10.78
CA HIS A 55 -14.97 -18.54 10.73
C HIS A 55 -14.74 -17.93 12.13
N GLY A 56 -13.49 -17.60 12.46
CA GLY A 56 -13.06 -17.04 13.73
C GLY A 56 -12.86 -18.04 14.87
N THR A 57 -13.09 -19.34 14.65
CA THR A 57 -12.81 -20.39 15.66
C THR A 57 -11.36 -20.87 15.61
N ASP A 58 -10.81 -21.27 16.75
CA ASP A 58 -9.45 -21.82 16.84
C ASP A 58 -9.37 -23.25 16.29
N THR A 59 -8.14 -23.70 16.00
CA THR A 59 -7.84 -25.01 15.42
C THR A 59 -8.49 -26.16 16.21
N GLU A 60 -8.44 -26.13 17.54
CA GLU A 60 -8.95 -27.21 18.38
C GLU A 60 -10.48 -27.33 18.29
N ARG A 61 -11.18 -26.19 18.28
CA ARG A 61 -12.65 -26.15 18.11
C ARG A 61 -13.10 -26.56 16.71
N ARG A 62 -12.31 -26.25 15.67
CA ARG A 62 -12.61 -26.71 14.30
C ARG A 62 -12.42 -28.20 14.17
N HIS A 63 -11.29 -28.69 14.65
CA HIS A 63 -10.96 -30.11 14.65
C HIS A 63 -12.10 -30.94 15.24
N LYS A 64 -12.56 -30.61 16.45
CA LYS A 64 -13.67 -31.33 17.12
C LYS A 64 -15.00 -31.31 16.37
N LYS A 65 -15.21 -30.39 15.44
CA LYS A 65 -16.45 -30.27 14.65
C LYS A 65 -16.36 -30.94 13.27
N LEU A 66 -15.17 -31.42 12.87
CA LEU A 66 -15.00 -32.09 11.59
C LEU A 66 -15.66 -33.47 11.62
N PRO A 67 -16.43 -33.85 10.57
CA PRO A 67 -16.97 -35.20 10.45
C PRO A 67 -15.90 -36.29 10.53
N LEU A 68 -14.69 -36.00 10.05
CA LEU A 68 -13.53 -36.91 10.12
C LEU A 68 -13.12 -37.23 11.56
N THR A 69 -13.16 -36.26 12.48
CA THR A 69 -12.85 -36.50 13.90
C THR A 69 -13.89 -37.41 14.55
N ALA A 70 -15.16 -37.27 14.19
CA ALA A 70 -16.21 -38.18 14.66
C ALA A 70 -16.02 -39.62 14.12
N LEU A 71 -15.61 -39.76 12.85
CA LEU A 71 -15.29 -41.06 12.25
C LEU A 71 -14.08 -41.72 12.93
N ALA A 72 -13.01 -40.96 13.15
CA ALA A 72 -11.80 -41.41 13.85
C ALA A 72 -12.13 -41.94 15.25
N GLN A 73 -12.93 -41.19 16.01
CA GLN A 73 -13.35 -41.60 17.35
C GLN A 73 -14.19 -42.88 17.32
N ASN A 74 -15.10 -43.01 16.35
CA ASN A 74 -15.89 -44.24 16.20
C ASN A 74 -15.01 -45.47 15.87
N MET A 75 -13.99 -45.30 15.03
CA MET A 75 -13.04 -46.38 14.71
C MET A 75 -12.20 -46.78 15.93
N GLN A 76 -11.72 -45.82 16.71
CA GLN A 76 -10.98 -46.09 17.95
C GLN A 76 -11.86 -46.81 18.98
N GLU A 77 -13.09 -46.35 19.19
CA GLU A 77 -14.05 -47.01 20.09
C GLU A 77 -14.39 -48.43 19.62
N ALA A 78 -14.54 -48.66 18.32
CA ALA A 78 -14.75 -49.98 17.76
C ALA A 78 -13.52 -50.90 17.92
N SER A 79 -12.31 -50.36 17.76
CA SER A 79 -11.07 -51.11 17.97
C SER A 79 -10.94 -51.61 19.41
N ALA A 80 -11.32 -50.79 20.40
CA ALA A 80 -11.26 -51.14 21.82
C ALA A 80 -12.24 -52.26 22.22
N GLN A 81 -13.31 -52.46 21.45
CA GLN A 81 -14.29 -53.54 21.65
C GLN A 81 -13.85 -54.86 20.99
N LEU A 82 -12.91 -54.80 20.05
CA LEU A 82 -12.37 -55.97 19.38
C LEU A 82 -11.13 -56.43 20.16
N GLU A 83 -11.18 -57.61 20.77
CA GLU A 83 -10.00 -58.28 21.37
C GLU A 83 -8.83 -58.34 20.37
N GLU A 84 -7.58 -58.61 20.82
CA GLU A 84 -6.34 -58.56 20.01
C GLU A 84 -6.48 -59.27 18.64
N SER A 85 -6.92 -58.51 17.65
CA SER A 85 -7.30 -58.99 16.32
C SER A 85 -6.71 -58.07 15.28
N LEU A 86 -6.48 -58.63 14.09
CA LEU A 86 -5.99 -57.84 12.96
C LEU A 86 -6.95 -56.68 12.63
N LEU A 87 -8.26 -56.91 12.70
CA LEU A 87 -9.27 -55.88 12.45
C LEU A 87 -9.22 -54.76 13.50
N GLY A 88 -9.07 -55.10 14.80
CA GLY A 88 -8.88 -54.11 15.86
C GLY A 88 -7.67 -53.21 15.61
N LYS A 89 -6.50 -53.80 15.32
CA LYS A 89 -5.27 -53.05 15.00
C LYS A 89 -5.40 -52.19 13.73
N MET A 90 -6.11 -52.67 12.71
CA MET A 90 -6.39 -51.90 11.51
C MET A 90 -7.31 -50.71 11.80
N LEU A 91 -8.36 -50.89 12.59
CA LEU A 91 -9.26 -49.81 12.98
C LEU A 91 -8.56 -48.76 13.86
N GLU A 92 -7.68 -49.17 14.76
CA GLU A 92 -6.84 -48.26 15.55
C GLU A 92 -5.95 -47.41 14.63
N THR A 93 -5.20 -48.06 13.73
CA THR A 93 -4.30 -47.36 12.80
C THR A 93 -5.07 -46.41 11.86
N CYS A 94 -6.23 -46.84 11.36
CA CYS A 94 -7.08 -45.99 10.53
C CYS A 94 -7.67 -44.83 11.32
N GLY A 95 -8.10 -45.06 12.57
CA GLY A 95 -8.62 -44.02 13.46
C GLY A 95 -7.58 -42.94 13.73
N ASP A 96 -6.33 -43.32 14.01
CA ASP A 96 -5.22 -42.39 14.21
C ASP A 96 -4.91 -41.59 12.94
N ALA A 97 -4.89 -42.26 11.78
CA ALA A 97 -4.66 -41.60 10.50
C ALA A 97 -5.77 -40.59 10.15
N GLU A 98 -7.05 -40.95 10.36
CA GLU A 98 -8.19 -40.06 10.15
C GLU A 98 -8.16 -38.87 11.12
N ASN A 99 -7.76 -39.08 12.37
CA ASN A 99 -7.63 -38.00 13.35
C ASN A 99 -6.50 -37.03 12.97
N GLN A 100 -5.38 -37.55 12.50
CA GLN A 100 -4.27 -36.73 12.02
C GLN A 100 -4.67 -35.91 10.78
N LEU A 101 -5.39 -36.52 9.83
CA LEU A 101 -5.93 -35.84 8.66
C LEU A 101 -6.91 -34.72 9.06
N ALA A 102 -7.77 -34.96 10.06
CA ALA A 102 -8.66 -33.94 10.59
C ALA A 102 -7.91 -32.76 11.22
N LEU A 103 -6.79 -33.02 11.90
CA LEU A 103 -5.95 -31.97 12.48
C LEU A 103 -5.30 -31.13 11.37
N GLU A 104 -4.72 -31.76 10.36
CA GLU A 104 -4.09 -31.08 9.23
C GLU A 104 -5.10 -30.22 8.44
N LEU A 105 -6.31 -30.75 8.19
CA LEU A 105 -7.40 -29.98 7.58
C LEU A 105 -7.78 -28.76 8.42
N SER A 106 -7.89 -28.90 9.74
CA SER A 106 -8.23 -27.79 10.64
C SER A 106 -7.16 -26.69 10.66
N GLN A 107 -5.88 -27.09 10.64
CA GLN A 107 -4.74 -26.15 10.56
C GLN A 107 -4.71 -25.43 9.22
N HIS A 108 -4.96 -26.15 8.13
CA HIS A 108 -5.06 -25.60 6.80
C HIS A 108 -6.16 -24.53 6.70
N GLU A 109 -7.36 -24.81 7.23
CA GLU A 109 -8.45 -23.83 7.22
C GLU A 109 -8.10 -22.55 8.00
N VAL A 110 -7.47 -22.68 9.17
CA VAL A 110 -7.02 -21.52 9.97
C VAL A 110 -5.91 -20.73 9.25
N PHE A 111 -5.02 -21.41 8.54
CA PHE A 111 -4.00 -20.76 7.73
C PHE A 111 -4.61 -19.97 6.56
N VAL A 112 -5.49 -20.61 5.76
CA VAL A 112 -6.17 -19.94 4.65
C VAL A 112 -7.00 -18.76 5.15
N GLU A 113 -7.63 -18.89 6.30
CA GLU A 113 -8.36 -17.79 6.91
C GLU A 113 -7.45 -16.58 7.19
N LYS A 114 -6.37 -16.76 7.94
CA LYS A 114 -5.49 -15.67 8.36
C LYS A 114 -4.71 -15.05 7.21
N GLU A 115 -4.20 -15.88 6.30
CA GLU A 115 -3.28 -15.43 5.25
C GLU A 115 -3.99 -15.00 3.96
N ILE A 116 -5.27 -15.34 3.79
CA ILE A 116 -6.01 -15.09 2.53
C ILE A 116 -7.36 -14.44 2.82
N VAL A 117 -8.20 -15.02 3.66
CA VAL A 117 -9.57 -14.52 3.89
C VAL A 117 -9.54 -13.16 4.59
N ASP A 118 -8.82 -13.04 5.71
CA ASP A 118 -8.75 -11.81 6.50
C ASP A 118 -8.16 -10.63 5.69
N PRO A 119 -7.06 -10.80 4.92
CA PRO A 119 -6.58 -9.75 4.02
C PRO A 119 -7.59 -9.34 2.95
N LEU A 120 -8.28 -10.30 2.31
CA LEU A 120 -9.31 -9.99 1.31
C LEU A 120 -10.48 -9.20 1.93
N TYR A 121 -10.87 -9.53 3.17
CA TYR A 121 -11.85 -8.77 3.92
C TYR A 121 -11.36 -7.34 4.20
N GLY A 122 -10.13 -7.18 4.69
CA GLY A 122 -9.51 -5.89 4.96
C GLY A 122 -9.53 -4.97 3.73
N ILE A 123 -9.18 -5.49 2.56
CA ILE A 123 -9.22 -4.74 1.31
C ILE A 123 -10.65 -4.32 0.96
N ALA A 124 -11.59 -5.26 1.01
CA ALA A 124 -12.96 -5.06 0.54
C ALA A 124 -13.81 -4.17 1.47
N GLU A 125 -13.61 -4.29 2.78
CA GLU A 125 -14.47 -3.67 3.80
C GLU A 125 -13.78 -2.54 4.59
N VAL A 126 -12.45 -2.41 4.52
CA VAL A 126 -11.70 -1.36 5.25
C VAL A 126 -10.97 -0.42 4.30
N GLU A 127 -10.00 -0.91 3.53
CA GLU A 127 -9.08 -0.05 2.74
C GLU A 127 -9.82 0.72 1.64
N ILE A 128 -10.52 0.01 0.74
CA ILE A 128 -11.21 0.64 -0.39
C ILE A 128 -12.36 1.56 0.09
N PRO A 129 -13.22 1.17 1.05
CA PRO A 129 -14.24 2.06 1.60
C PRO A 129 -13.67 3.34 2.22
N ASN A 130 -12.51 3.26 2.88
CA ASN A 130 -11.84 4.44 3.45
C ASN A 130 -11.37 5.40 2.36
N ILE A 131 -10.74 4.91 1.28
CA ILE A 131 -10.35 5.72 0.12
C ILE A 131 -11.60 6.40 -0.50
N GLN A 132 -12.69 5.64 -0.67
CA GLN A 132 -13.96 6.17 -1.19
C GLN A 132 -14.58 7.24 -0.28
N LYS A 133 -14.48 7.07 1.04
CA LYS A 133 -14.96 8.05 2.03
C LYS A 133 -14.14 9.33 1.97
N GLN A 134 -12.81 9.24 1.92
CA GLN A 134 -11.94 10.41 1.78
C GLN A 134 -12.21 11.17 0.48
N ARG A 135 -12.46 10.48 -0.64
CA ARG A 135 -12.88 11.12 -1.89
C ARG A 135 -14.18 11.93 -1.73
N LYS A 136 -15.19 11.36 -1.07
CA LYS A 136 -16.46 12.08 -0.79
C LYS A 136 -16.21 13.29 0.13
N GLN A 137 -15.29 13.18 1.08
CA GLN A 137 -14.89 14.27 1.94
C GLN A 137 -14.20 15.38 1.14
N LEU A 138 -13.28 15.06 0.23
CA LEU A 138 -12.64 16.04 -0.66
C LEU A 138 -13.68 16.82 -1.47
N ALA A 139 -14.67 16.14 -2.06
CA ALA A 139 -15.73 16.80 -2.80
C ALA A 139 -16.54 17.81 -1.95
N ARG A 140 -16.78 17.49 -0.67
CA ARG A 140 -17.43 18.42 0.27
C ARG A 140 -16.55 19.62 0.60
N LEU A 141 -15.27 19.39 0.91
CA LEU A 141 -14.32 20.44 1.23
C LEU A 141 -14.12 21.43 0.07
N VAL A 142 -14.12 20.94 -1.18
CA VAL A 142 -14.06 21.79 -2.38
C VAL A 142 -15.28 22.71 -2.46
N LEU A 143 -16.49 22.20 -2.24
CA LEU A 143 -17.71 23.02 -2.21
C LEU A 143 -17.70 24.05 -1.07
N ASP A 144 -17.23 23.65 0.11
CA ASP A 144 -17.10 24.55 1.26
C ASP A 144 -16.11 25.68 0.96
N TRP A 145 -14.97 25.36 0.36
CA TRP A 145 -13.98 26.35 -0.06
C TRP A 145 -14.49 27.26 -1.17
N ASP A 146 -15.17 26.74 -2.19
CA ASP A 146 -15.78 27.56 -3.25
C ASP A 146 -16.81 28.53 -2.67
N SER A 147 -17.59 28.09 -1.68
CA SER A 147 -18.54 28.93 -0.94
C SER A 147 -17.84 30.05 -0.15
N VAL A 148 -16.78 29.74 0.60
CA VAL A 148 -15.99 30.75 1.34
C VAL A 148 -15.32 31.73 0.38
N ARG A 149 -14.71 31.23 -0.69
CA ARG A 149 -14.09 32.02 -1.77
C ARG A 149 -15.10 32.96 -2.43
N ALA A 150 -16.32 32.50 -2.71
CA ALA A 150 -17.37 33.35 -3.28
C ALA A 150 -17.75 34.49 -2.33
N ARG A 151 -17.89 34.20 -1.03
CA ARG A 151 -18.16 35.22 0.02
C ARG A 151 -17.04 36.24 0.12
N TRP A 152 -15.77 35.80 0.09
CA TRP A 152 -14.61 36.69 0.09
C TRP A 152 -14.57 37.58 -1.15
N ASN A 153 -14.74 37.01 -2.34
CA ASN A 153 -14.77 37.75 -3.61
C ASN A 153 -15.88 38.82 -3.63
N GLN A 154 -17.05 38.51 -3.06
CA GLN A 154 -18.16 39.45 -2.96
C GLN A 154 -17.85 40.60 -2.00
N ALA A 155 -17.25 40.31 -0.84
CA ALA A 155 -16.83 41.31 0.14
C ALA A 155 -15.69 42.21 -0.37
N HIS A 156 -14.80 41.67 -1.21
CA HIS A 156 -13.69 42.40 -1.82
C HIS A 156 -14.15 43.31 -2.98
N LYS A 157 -15.21 42.94 -3.71
CA LYS A 157 -15.78 43.78 -4.78
C LYS A 157 -16.62 44.95 -4.23
N SER A 158 -17.23 44.79 -3.07
CA SER A 158 -18.03 45.84 -2.42
C SER A 158 -17.20 46.89 -1.66
N SER A 159 -15.88 46.72 -1.60
CA SER A 159 -14.97 47.64 -0.89
C SER A 159 -14.76 49.00 -1.56
N GLY A 160 -15.25 49.18 -2.79
CA GLY A 160 -15.15 50.45 -3.53
C GLY A 160 -16.15 51.54 -3.10
N THR A 161 -17.14 51.25 -2.25
CA THR A 161 -18.28 52.17 -2.03
C THR A 161 -18.52 52.63 -0.58
N ASN A 162 -17.87 52.07 0.46
CA ASN A 162 -18.04 52.55 1.85
C ASN A 162 -16.79 52.29 2.73
N PHE A 163 -16.23 53.35 3.31
CA PHE A 163 -14.86 53.39 3.84
C PHE A 163 -14.69 53.11 5.37
N GLN A 164 -15.73 52.71 6.12
CA GLN A 164 -15.57 52.49 7.57
C GLN A 164 -15.97 51.07 7.99
N GLY A 165 -15.01 50.29 8.52
CA GLY A 165 -15.20 48.96 9.14
C GLY A 165 -15.03 47.74 8.23
N LEU A 166 -14.77 47.93 6.93
CA LEU A 166 -14.66 46.85 5.93
C LEU A 166 -13.33 46.05 5.92
N PRO A 167 -12.14 46.62 6.22
CA PRO A 167 -10.87 45.91 6.07
C PRO A 167 -10.76 44.65 6.95
N SER A 168 -11.11 44.75 8.23
CA SER A 168 -11.03 43.62 9.17
C SER A 168 -11.93 42.44 8.80
N LYS A 169 -13.12 42.72 8.25
CA LYS A 169 -14.04 41.66 7.78
C LYS A 169 -13.52 40.96 6.52
N ILE A 170 -12.84 41.68 5.64
CA ILE A 170 -12.22 41.10 4.44
C ILE A 170 -11.03 40.23 4.84
N ASP A 171 -10.23 40.67 5.81
CA ASP A 171 -9.09 39.91 6.34
C ASP A 171 -9.56 38.60 7.01
N THR A 172 -10.60 38.64 7.85
CA THR A 172 -11.17 37.41 8.43
C THR A 172 -11.69 36.44 7.36
N LEU A 173 -12.40 36.95 6.34
CA LEU A 173 -12.88 36.09 5.24
C LEU A 173 -11.72 35.52 4.40
N LYS A 174 -10.59 36.23 4.32
CA LYS A 174 -9.39 35.75 3.66
C LYS A 174 -8.74 34.62 4.45
N GLU A 175 -8.61 34.78 5.77
CA GLU A 175 -8.11 33.73 6.66
C GLU A 175 -8.98 32.47 6.60
N GLU A 176 -10.31 32.61 6.63
CA GLU A 176 -11.25 31.49 6.46
C GLU A 176 -11.08 30.80 5.09
N MET A 177 -10.88 31.58 4.02
CA MET A 177 -10.67 31.05 2.66
C MET A 177 -9.35 30.27 2.58
N ASP A 178 -8.28 30.82 3.15
CA ASP A 178 -6.96 30.20 3.17
C ASP A 178 -6.98 28.91 4.02
N GLU A 179 -7.66 28.92 5.17
CA GLU A 179 -7.84 27.73 6.00
C GLU A 179 -8.64 26.64 5.28
N ALA A 180 -9.75 27.00 4.62
CA ALA A 180 -10.53 26.07 3.80
C ALA A 180 -9.71 25.51 2.64
N GLY A 181 -8.89 26.33 1.99
CA GLY A 181 -7.98 25.92 0.91
C GLY A 181 -6.93 24.93 1.41
N ASN A 182 -6.33 25.21 2.57
CA ASN A 182 -5.37 24.30 3.21
C ASN A 182 -5.99 22.94 3.54
N LYS A 183 -7.25 22.89 3.99
CA LYS A 183 -7.97 21.62 4.24
C LYS A 183 -8.21 20.83 2.95
N VAL A 184 -8.54 21.51 1.85
CA VAL A 184 -8.70 20.87 0.53
C VAL A 184 -7.39 20.24 0.08
N GLU A 185 -6.28 20.98 0.14
CA GLU A 185 -4.96 20.46 -0.30
C GLU A 185 -4.49 19.30 0.58
N GLN A 186 -4.63 19.39 1.91
CA GLN A 186 -4.29 18.27 2.80
C GLN A 186 -5.11 17.00 2.50
N CYS A 187 -6.41 17.14 2.26
CA CYS A 187 -7.28 16.02 1.93
C CYS A 187 -6.93 15.42 0.56
N LYS A 188 -6.60 16.26 -0.42
CA LYS A 188 -6.17 15.86 -1.76
C LYS A 188 -4.86 15.07 -1.71
N ASP A 189 -3.88 15.56 -0.96
CA ASP A 189 -2.58 14.90 -0.80
C ASP A 189 -2.73 13.55 -0.08
N GLN A 190 -3.54 13.50 0.97
CA GLN A 190 -3.80 12.27 1.71
C GLN A 190 -4.51 11.22 0.83
N LEU A 191 -5.53 11.63 0.07
CA LEU A 191 -6.23 10.75 -0.87
C LEU A 191 -5.28 10.19 -1.93
N ALA A 192 -4.44 11.04 -2.51
CA ALA A 192 -3.44 10.61 -3.49
C ALA A 192 -2.42 9.63 -2.90
N ALA A 193 -1.93 9.90 -1.68
CA ALA A 193 -1.04 8.97 -0.98
C ALA A 193 -1.70 7.61 -0.76
N ASP A 194 -2.97 7.58 -0.36
CA ASP A 194 -3.71 6.34 -0.13
C ASP A 194 -3.98 5.58 -1.44
N MET A 195 -4.24 6.29 -2.54
CA MET A 195 -4.37 5.69 -3.87
C MET A 195 -3.06 5.08 -4.36
N TYR A 196 -1.93 5.77 -4.19
CA TYR A 196 -0.61 5.22 -4.52
C TYR A 196 -0.30 3.98 -3.67
N ASN A 197 -0.49 4.06 -2.35
CA ASN A 197 -0.27 2.91 -1.47
C ASN A 197 -1.12 1.69 -1.86
N PHE A 198 -2.37 1.91 -2.26
CA PHE A 198 -3.23 0.85 -2.76
C PHE A 198 -2.68 0.22 -4.06
N MET A 199 -2.23 1.04 -5.00
CA MET A 199 -1.64 0.56 -6.26
C MET A 199 -0.35 -0.24 -6.03
N ALA A 200 0.55 0.23 -5.17
CA ALA A 200 1.79 -0.48 -4.84
C ALA A 200 1.51 -1.87 -4.25
N LYS A 201 0.49 -1.99 -3.40
CA LYS A 201 0.12 -3.25 -2.75
C LYS A 201 -0.70 -4.20 -3.65
N GLU A 202 -1.19 -3.74 -4.80
CA GLU A 202 -2.03 -4.54 -5.69
C GLU A 202 -1.32 -5.83 -6.14
N GLY A 203 -0.01 -5.74 -6.40
CA GLY A 203 0.83 -6.91 -6.73
C GLY A 203 0.96 -7.92 -5.59
N GLU A 204 0.83 -7.48 -4.33
CA GLU A 204 0.84 -8.36 -3.17
C GLU A 204 -0.49 -9.08 -2.99
N TYR A 205 -1.61 -8.45 -3.36
CA TYR A 205 -2.93 -9.08 -3.29
C TYR A 205 -3.05 -10.31 -4.21
N GLY A 206 -2.30 -10.33 -5.32
CA GLY A 206 -2.18 -11.51 -6.18
C GLY A 206 -1.62 -12.75 -5.47
N LYS A 207 -0.78 -12.56 -4.43
CA LYS A 207 -0.17 -13.66 -3.66
C LYS A 207 -1.23 -14.52 -2.97
N PHE A 208 -2.29 -13.89 -2.45
CA PHE A 208 -3.36 -14.58 -1.73
C PHE A 208 -4.05 -15.65 -2.58
N PHE A 209 -4.23 -15.39 -3.87
CA PHE A 209 -4.87 -16.32 -4.79
C PHE A 209 -3.97 -17.49 -5.18
N VAL A 210 -2.65 -17.29 -5.21
CA VAL A 210 -1.69 -18.35 -5.54
C VAL A 210 -1.41 -19.24 -4.34
N THR A 211 -1.29 -18.68 -3.14
CA THR A 211 -1.13 -19.46 -1.90
C THR A 211 -2.28 -20.46 -1.75
N LYS A 212 -3.52 -20.08 -2.07
CA LYS A 212 -4.67 -21.00 -2.06
C LYS A 212 -4.49 -22.21 -2.99
N SER A 213 -4.05 -21.95 -4.23
CA SER A 213 -3.88 -23.01 -5.23
C SER A 213 -2.78 -23.99 -4.84
N PHE A 214 -1.82 -23.51 -4.05
CA PHE A 214 -0.60 -24.22 -3.76
C PHE A 214 -0.74 -25.18 -2.57
N VAL A 215 -1.40 -24.76 -1.49
CA VAL A 215 -1.54 -25.58 -0.27
C VAL A 215 -2.39 -26.85 -0.49
N LEU A 216 -3.20 -26.92 -1.56
CA LEU A 216 -4.01 -28.09 -1.90
C LEU A 216 -3.28 -29.15 -2.76
N THR A 217 -2.07 -28.87 -3.28
CA THR A 217 -1.44 -29.75 -4.30
C THR A 217 0.00 -30.19 -4.00
N ASP A 218 0.79 -29.42 -3.23
CA ASP A 218 2.15 -29.79 -2.78
C ASP A 218 2.62 -28.71 -1.76
N PRO A 219 3.51 -28.97 -0.79
CA PRO A 219 4.15 -27.92 0.03
C PRO A 219 5.30 -27.15 -0.64
N THR A 220 5.76 -27.52 -1.85
CA THR A 220 6.83 -26.81 -2.60
C THR A 220 6.37 -25.89 -3.75
N PRO A 221 6.33 -24.54 -3.58
CA PRO A 221 5.75 -23.64 -4.60
C PRO A 221 6.43 -23.83 -5.95
N THR A 222 5.67 -24.17 -6.99
CA THR A 222 6.24 -24.36 -8.33
C THR A 222 7.01 -23.10 -8.74
N PRO A 223 8.28 -23.21 -9.17
CA PRO A 223 9.17 -22.07 -9.37
C PRO A 223 8.62 -21.02 -10.37
N TYR A 224 7.77 -21.44 -11.31
CA TYR A 224 7.19 -20.55 -12.31
C TYR A 224 6.21 -19.51 -11.74
N CYS A 225 5.36 -19.90 -10.79
CA CYS A 225 4.38 -19.00 -10.17
C CYS A 225 5.05 -18.03 -9.19
N THR A 226 6.01 -18.49 -8.38
CA THR A 226 6.79 -17.63 -7.46
C THR A 226 7.66 -16.62 -8.22
N ILE A 227 8.25 -17.00 -9.34
CA ILE A 227 8.99 -16.07 -10.21
C ILE A 227 8.05 -14.99 -10.78
N SER A 228 6.87 -15.38 -11.26
CA SER A 228 5.91 -14.44 -11.85
C SER A 228 5.34 -13.46 -10.82
N ILE A 229 5.03 -13.95 -9.61
CA ILE A 229 4.53 -13.13 -8.50
C ILE A 229 5.60 -12.21 -7.94
N ASN A 230 6.84 -12.69 -7.72
CA ASN A 230 7.94 -11.82 -7.29
C ASN A 230 8.28 -10.76 -8.35
N LYS A 231 7.98 -11.04 -9.63
CA LYS A 231 8.07 -10.07 -10.71
C LYS A 231 6.93 -9.04 -10.70
N TRP A 232 5.76 -9.37 -10.16
CA TRP A 232 4.58 -8.49 -10.13
C TRP A 232 4.33 -7.80 -8.78
N ALA A 233 4.87 -8.36 -7.69
CA ALA A 233 4.82 -7.78 -6.36
C ALA A 233 5.85 -6.67 -6.28
N GLU A 234 5.41 -5.45 -6.56
CA GLU A 234 6.19 -4.24 -6.33
C GLU A 234 6.40 -4.08 -4.82
N LYS A 235 7.53 -4.56 -4.26
CA LYS A 235 7.88 -4.20 -2.88
C LYS A 235 8.17 -2.70 -2.85
N PRO A 236 7.83 -1.98 -1.76
CA PRO A 236 8.13 -0.56 -1.64
C PRO A 236 9.63 -0.29 -1.87
N ALA A 237 9.94 0.86 -2.46
CA ALA A 237 11.31 1.33 -2.60
C ALA A 237 11.88 1.68 -1.22
N PHE A 238 11.08 2.32 -0.36
CA PHE A 238 11.47 2.67 1.00
C PHE A 238 11.49 1.41 1.90
N GLY A 239 12.49 1.28 2.77
CA GLY A 239 12.62 0.13 3.67
C GLY A 239 13.20 -1.15 3.04
N THR A 240 13.33 -1.22 1.72
CA THR A 240 13.92 -2.36 1.01
C THR A 240 15.45 -2.20 0.91
N PRO A 241 16.24 -3.27 1.09
CA PRO A 241 17.69 -3.22 0.87
C PRO A 241 18.04 -2.65 -0.51
N LEU A 242 19.01 -1.73 -0.56
CA LEU A 242 19.38 -1.02 -1.80
C LEU A 242 19.76 -1.99 -2.92
N GLU A 243 20.55 -3.03 -2.61
CA GLU A 243 20.97 -4.02 -3.59
C GLU A 243 19.79 -4.77 -4.24
N GLU A 244 18.78 -5.13 -3.44
CA GLU A 244 17.57 -5.79 -3.93
C GLU A 244 16.75 -4.85 -4.82
N HIS A 245 16.57 -3.60 -4.38
CA HIS A 245 15.86 -2.58 -5.14
C HIS A 245 16.49 -2.29 -6.50
N LEU A 246 17.82 -2.17 -6.57
CA LEU A 246 18.57 -1.93 -7.81
C LEU A 246 18.52 -3.14 -8.76
N LYS A 247 18.74 -4.35 -8.24
CA LYS A 247 18.65 -5.59 -9.03
C LYS A 247 17.27 -5.75 -9.66
N ARG A 248 16.20 -5.47 -8.91
CA ARG A 248 14.82 -5.60 -9.39
C ARG A 248 14.46 -4.55 -10.44
N SER A 249 14.84 -3.30 -10.19
CA SER A 249 14.52 -2.20 -11.12
C SER A 249 15.42 -2.20 -12.36
N GLY A 250 16.53 -2.95 -12.35
CA GLY A 250 17.51 -2.94 -13.44
C GLY A 250 18.23 -1.60 -13.57
N ARG A 251 18.29 -0.84 -12.48
CA ARG A 251 18.85 0.52 -12.44
C ARG A 251 20.17 0.52 -11.70
N GLU A 252 21.06 1.41 -12.09
CA GLU A 252 22.31 1.67 -11.38
C GLU A 252 22.11 2.60 -10.17
N ILE A 253 21.11 3.48 -10.25
CA ILE A 253 20.73 4.43 -9.19
C ILE A 253 19.26 4.23 -8.84
N ALA A 254 18.96 4.17 -7.55
CA ALA A 254 17.60 3.99 -7.05
C ALA A 254 16.74 5.19 -7.45
N LEU A 255 15.51 4.93 -7.92
CA LEU A 255 14.59 5.97 -8.38
C LEU A 255 14.39 7.09 -7.34
N PRO A 256 14.18 6.81 -6.03
CA PRO A 256 14.00 7.87 -5.04
C PRO A 256 15.22 8.77 -4.90
N ILE A 257 16.44 8.23 -5.03
CA ILE A 257 17.67 9.03 -5.00
C ILE A 257 17.74 9.90 -6.26
N GLU A 258 17.64 9.27 -7.43
CA GLU A 258 17.78 9.97 -8.70
C GLU A 258 16.74 11.08 -8.84
N ALA A 259 15.46 10.75 -8.68
CA ALA A 259 14.38 11.70 -8.88
C ALA A 259 14.46 12.86 -7.88
N CYS A 260 14.71 12.59 -6.60
CA CYS A 260 14.83 13.68 -5.62
C CYS A 260 16.05 14.56 -5.89
N VAL A 261 17.23 13.98 -6.15
CA VAL A 261 18.42 14.77 -6.47
C VAL A 261 18.21 15.60 -7.73
N MET A 262 17.54 15.02 -8.75
CA MET A 262 17.22 15.74 -9.96
C MET A 262 16.31 16.95 -9.68
N LEU A 263 15.17 16.75 -9.02
CA LEU A 263 14.26 17.83 -8.69
C LEU A 263 14.95 18.93 -7.86
N LEU A 264 15.79 18.56 -6.89
CA LEU A 264 16.53 19.53 -6.08
C LEU A 264 17.55 20.34 -6.88
N LEU A 265 18.23 19.73 -7.85
CA LEU A 265 19.16 20.43 -8.73
C LEU A 265 18.44 21.42 -9.66
N GLU A 266 17.22 21.11 -10.08
CA GLU A 266 16.42 22.00 -10.94
C GLU A 266 15.76 23.15 -10.16
N THR A 267 15.24 22.90 -8.95
CA THR A 267 14.41 23.90 -8.23
C THR A 267 14.93 24.31 -6.85
N GLY A 268 15.68 23.44 -6.17
CA GLY A 268 16.04 23.60 -4.75
C GLY A 268 17.36 24.31 -4.46
N MET A 269 18.21 24.55 -5.46
CA MET A 269 19.59 25.02 -5.23
C MET A 269 19.71 26.41 -4.59
N LYS A 270 18.65 27.22 -4.63
CA LYS A 270 18.60 28.55 -4.02
C LYS A 270 17.76 28.59 -2.74
N GLU A 271 17.16 27.46 -2.35
CA GLU A 271 16.24 27.38 -1.22
C GLU A 271 17.02 27.36 0.10
N GLU A 272 16.68 28.26 1.03
CA GLU A 272 17.35 28.33 2.32
C GLU A 272 16.91 27.17 3.23
N GLY A 273 17.85 26.54 3.91
CA GLY A 273 17.53 25.51 4.90
C GLY A 273 16.91 24.25 4.31
N LEU A 274 17.18 23.94 3.03
CA LEU A 274 16.62 22.84 2.26
C LEU A 274 16.51 21.50 3.02
N PHE A 275 17.56 21.11 3.77
CA PHE A 275 17.57 19.88 4.56
C PHE A 275 17.28 20.08 6.06
N ARG A 276 17.15 21.34 6.53
CA ARG A 276 16.88 21.69 7.92
C ARG A 276 15.39 21.95 8.17
N ILE A 277 14.72 22.64 7.27
CA ILE A 277 13.31 22.98 7.37
C ILE A 277 12.49 21.74 7.00
N GLY A 278 11.45 21.46 7.79
CA GLY A 278 10.53 20.35 7.55
C GLY A 278 9.51 20.68 6.47
N ALA A 279 9.18 19.71 5.64
CA ALA A 279 8.11 19.83 4.66
C ALA A 279 6.73 19.64 5.30
N GLY A 280 5.68 20.04 4.57
CA GLY A 280 4.31 19.65 4.91
C GLY A 280 4.17 18.12 4.92
N ALA A 281 3.68 17.57 6.04
CA ALA A 281 3.62 16.13 6.24
C ALA A 281 2.77 15.39 5.19
N SER A 282 1.67 16.00 4.72
CA SER A 282 0.79 15.43 3.69
C SER A 282 1.51 15.27 2.34
N LYS A 283 2.21 16.33 1.89
CA LYS A 283 3.00 16.32 0.65
C LYS A 283 4.16 15.35 0.70
N LEU A 284 4.86 15.29 1.84
CA LEU A 284 5.95 14.33 2.04
C LEU A 284 5.42 12.89 1.93
N LYS A 285 4.30 12.58 2.60
CA LYS A 285 3.69 11.24 2.54
C LYS A 285 3.25 10.88 1.11
N LYS A 286 2.66 11.83 0.39
CA LYS A 286 2.26 11.68 -1.02
C LYS A 286 3.46 11.40 -1.92
N LEU A 287 4.55 12.19 -1.81
CA LEU A 287 5.77 12.01 -2.60
C LEU A 287 6.43 10.65 -2.33
N LYS A 288 6.49 10.22 -1.07
CA LYS A 288 7.00 8.89 -0.72
C LYS A 288 6.18 7.78 -1.40
N ALA A 289 4.85 7.83 -1.28
CA ALA A 289 3.97 6.83 -1.88
C ALA A 289 4.06 6.82 -3.41
N ALA A 290 4.18 7.99 -4.04
CA ALA A 290 4.44 8.13 -5.47
C ALA A 290 5.73 7.42 -5.89
N LEU A 291 6.83 7.69 -5.18
CA LEU A 291 8.14 7.06 -5.43
C LEU A 291 8.12 5.53 -5.17
N ASP A 292 7.36 5.06 -4.19
CA ASP A 292 7.16 3.62 -3.93
C ASP A 292 6.47 2.90 -5.09
N CYS A 293 5.52 3.56 -5.76
CA CYS A 293 4.84 3.04 -6.96
C CYS A 293 5.66 3.23 -8.25
N SER A 294 6.91 3.70 -8.14
CA SER A 294 7.75 4.05 -9.28
C SER A 294 7.10 5.03 -10.28
N THR A 295 6.23 5.92 -9.81
CA THR A 295 5.57 6.89 -10.71
C THR A 295 6.54 7.97 -11.18
N SER A 296 6.45 8.34 -12.45
CA SER A 296 7.19 9.46 -13.04
C SER A 296 6.45 10.80 -12.90
N HIS A 297 5.23 10.81 -12.34
CA HIS A 297 4.40 12.00 -12.19
C HIS A 297 4.82 12.84 -10.97
N LEU A 298 6.00 13.45 -11.03
CA LEU A 298 6.57 14.25 -9.94
C LEU A 298 6.49 15.77 -10.18
N ASP A 299 5.88 16.20 -11.29
CA ASP A 299 5.81 17.61 -11.73
C ASP A 299 5.23 18.56 -10.67
N GLU A 300 4.27 18.10 -9.86
CA GLU A 300 3.66 18.91 -8.80
C GLU A 300 4.60 19.19 -7.62
N PHE A 301 5.68 18.43 -7.45
CA PHE A 301 6.64 18.61 -6.36
C PHE A 301 7.76 19.59 -6.69
N TYR A 302 7.83 20.06 -7.94
CA TYR A 302 8.80 21.07 -8.37
C TYR A 302 8.70 22.37 -7.55
N SER A 303 7.49 22.71 -7.10
CA SER A 303 7.23 23.90 -6.28
C SER A 303 7.52 23.71 -4.78
N ASP A 304 7.94 22.52 -4.32
CA ASP A 304 8.17 22.24 -2.91
C ASP A 304 9.50 21.49 -2.67
N PRO A 305 10.64 22.20 -2.73
CA PRO A 305 11.96 21.60 -2.53
C PRO A 305 12.14 20.94 -1.15
N HIS A 306 11.47 21.44 -0.12
CA HIS A 306 11.52 20.85 1.22
C HIS A 306 10.87 19.47 1.25
N ALA A 307 9.75 19.26 0.55
CA ALA A 307 9.13 17.94 0.43
C ALA A 307 10.07 16.94 -0.26
N VAL A 308 10.75 17.38 -1.33
CA VAL A 308 11.72 16.55 -2.06
C VAL A 308 12.94 16.20 -1.20
N ALA A 309 13.51 17.19 -0.50
CA ALA A 309 14.60 16.97 0.45
C ALA A 309 14.17 16.06 1.62
N GLY A 310 12.94 16.21 2.08
CA GLY A 310 12.32 15.35 3.08
C GLY A 310 12.21 13.90 2.62
N ALA A 311 11.75 13.67 1.40
CA ALA A 311 11.60 12.33 0.82
C ALA A 311 12.97 11.64 0.66
N LEU A 312 13.97 12.37 0.16
CA LEU A 312 15.35 11.87 0.05
C LEU A 312 15.91 11.47 1.41
N LYS A 313 15.77 12.33 2.43
CA LYS A 313 16.18 12.00 3.81
C LYS A 313 15.47 10.76 4.33
N SER A 314 14.17 10.65 4.07
CA SER A 314 13.38 9.51 4.52
C SER A 314 13.85 8.21 3.86
N TYR A 315 14.14 8.23 2.56
CA TYR A 315 14.64 7.06 1.84
C TYR A 315 15.95 6.56 2.46
N LEU A 316 16.93 7.45 2.60
CA LEU A 316 18.25 7.09 3.15
C LEU A 316 18.19 6.60 4.60
N ARG A 317 17.30 7.17 5.42
CA ARG A 317 17.13 6.77 6.82
C ARG A 317 16.40 5.43 6.97
N GLU A 318 15.53 5.10 6.03
CA GLU A 318 14.70 3.89 6.08
C GLU A 318 15.41 2.67 5.48
N LEU A 319 16.58 2.84 4.85
CA LEU A 319 17.37 1.71 4.38
C LEU A 319 17.79 0.79 5.55
N PRO A 320 17.65 -0.55 5.41
CA PRO A 320 18.12 -1.51 6.42
C PRO A 320 19.61 -1.41 6.70
N GLU A 321 20.39 -1.07 5.67
CA GLU A 321 21.80 -0.76 5.77
C GLU A 321 22.03 0.66 5.25
N PRO A 322 22.71 1.53 6.02
CA PRO A 322 23.00 2.89 5.58
C PRO A 322 23.85 2.88 4.31
N LEU A 323 23.73 3.94 3.50
CA LEU A 323 24.49 4.08 2.25
C LEU A 323 26.01 3.96 2.48
N MET A 324 26.49 4.51 3.59
CA MET A 324 27.81 4.23 4.14
C MET A 324 27.69 2.99 5.02
N THR A 325 27.85 1.82 4.40
CA THR A 325 27.62 0.51 5.02
C THR A 325 28.37 0.35 6.35
N PHE A 326 27.83 -0.45 7.26
CA PHE A 326 28.45 -0.65 8.57
C PHE A 326 29.87 -1.22 8.48
N ASN A 327 30.09 -2.09 7.49
CA ASN A 327 31.39 -2.72 7.26
C ASN A 327 32.49 -1.74 6.83
N LEU A 328 32.12 -0.67 6.12
CA LEU A 328 33.07 0.34 5.62
C LEU A 328 33.14 1.58 6.51
N TYR A 329 32.36 1.62 7.61
CA TYR A 329 32.22 2.82 8.43
C TYR A 329 33.56 3.30 9.00
N GLU A 330 34.42 2.39 9.47
CA GLU A 330 35.74 2.74 10.00
C GLU A 330 36.64 3.34 8.91
N GLU A 331 36.64 2.76 7.71
CA GLU A 331 37.41 3.26 6.58
C GLU A 331 36.92 4.64 6.13
N TRP A 332 35.61 4.85 6.06
CA TRP A 332 35.04 6.16 5.75
C TRP A 332 35.39 7.22 6.79
N THR A 333 35.36 6.87 8.07
CA THR A 333 35.66 7.80 9.17
C THR A 333 37.14 8.18 9.21
N GLN A 334 38.02 7.30 8.74
CA GLN A 334 39.45 7.59 8.62
C GLN A 334 39.78 8.56 7.48
N VAL A 335 38.90 8.67 6.47
CA VAL A 335 39.11 9.49 5.26
C VAL A 335 38.39 10.85 5.34
N ALA A 336 37.37 10.99 6.19
CA ALA A 336 36.56 12.21 6.35
C ALA A 336 37.21 13.29 7.23
#